data_AF-A0A7Z9Q000-F1
#
_entry.id   AF-A0A7Z9Q000-F1
#
_cell.length_a   1.000
_cell.length_b   1.000
_cell.length_c   1.000
_cell.angle_alpha   90.00
_cell.angle_beta   90.00
_cell.angle_gamma   90.00
#
_symmetry.space_group_name_H-M   'P 1'
#
loop_
_entity.id
_entity.type
_entity.pdbx_description
1 polymer ?
#
loop_
_entity_poly.entity_id
_entity_poly.type
_entity_poly.pdbx_seq_one_letter_code
_entity_poly.pdbx_strand_id
1 'polypeptide(L)'
;MKISSSISSSHKKPNFQQNWIPTAAWCGRLILPEKSSRQGGDVSIELRQVPEEFSYLKGKVVTLRLAASRWTELATQDIEFTEATKRNQAKGNLSPERLNGWDLVSPLESLAGARLKDDMLVSLGQVTLEDNPPVLTIENEPVQVSGSEKALVRFEKKLPNGRWRIRHWNKSSRDFTGPYETVECLSAEAIDPLLDTSMNQQGYYLYAEPTHASGNRLVKALEPRSVTSLVADQVMLGKRRSLWYLNSENWRLESLKKGEFCKTLLDADKEEKHKPIDIRAQVAEHFYPGQTYLVVHNFGGKGEGEGIGGLTTGHMSVGTAQVVKDEFTAEPRLDIEYSQVYAHNPEGIVAGRLKWHSYMASLESSEGSNPRGWMYHRPISDVLVKVPELQQEGGFKPLDILQNRLSEMTARYRTGEGDGAAIVTAAQSCSADTAQALFAAAKDWERAVAGGLASEELLNFSHLIVSQVAPLCGLAPAAWQKTAKAMEKADPKRGRWLPALLSPKTVLPRDHADGLVGKLLESKHTALILKTDIILSDPAHLPAPPTTMFTFWQHDATRRHSEFRNLCQARRYAEALF
;
A
#
# COMPACT_ATOMS: atom_id res chain seq x y z
N MET A 1 36.86 -63.68 9.63
CA MET A 1 35.89 -63.02 10.52
C MET A 1 36.07 -61.51 10.38
N LYS A 2 35.09 -60.81 9.79
CA LYS A 2 35.12 -59.35 9.58
C LYS A 2 34.59 -58.65 10.82
N ILE A 3 35.32 -57.65 11.31
CA ILE A 3 34.86 -56.69 12.32
C ILE A 3 34.28 -55.50 11.57
N SER A 4 32.99 -55.19 11.78
CA SER A 4 32.33 -54.01 11.23
C SER A 4 32.43 -52.84 12.21
N SER A 5 33.05 -51.75 11.78
CA SER A 5 32.98 -50.45 12.46
C SER A 5 31.89 -49.60 11.81
N SER A 6 30.79 -49.40 12.52
CA SER A 6 29.73 -48.46 12.14
C SER A 6 30.13 -47.03 12.48
N ILE A 7 30.35 -46.20 11.46
CA ILE A 7 30.52 -44.75 11.59
C ILE A 7 29.12 -44.13 11.67
N SER A 8 28.78 -43.62 12.85
CA SER A 8 27.63 -42.71 13.06
C SER A 8 28.01 -41.33 12.52
N SER A 9 27.45 -40.93 11.37
CA SER A 9 27.55 -39.55 10.89
C SER A 9 26.43 -38.71 11.50
N SER A 10 26.77 -37.90 12.51
CA SER A 10 25.86 -36.86 13.02
C SER A 10 25.63 -35.80 11.94
N HIS A 11 24.47 -35.82 11.28
CA HIS A 11 24.04 -34.74 10.39
C HIS A 11 23.74 -33.49 11.23
N LYS A 12 24.71 -32.58 11.38
CA LYS A 12 24.45 -31.21 11.82
C LYS A 12 23.52 -30.57 10.77
N LYS A 13 22.31 -30.19 11.17
CA LYS A 13 21.42 -29.37 10.33
C LYS A 13 22.19 -28.11 9.92
N PRO A 14 22.16 -27.70 8.63
CA PRO A 14 22.83 -26.47 8.21
C PRO A 14 22.26 -25.27 8.98
N ASN A 15 23.13 -24.37 9.45
CA ASN A 15 22.69 -23.12 10.08
C ASN A 15 22.32 -22.12 8.97
N PHE A 16 21.04 -22.01 8.64
CA PHE A 16 20.54 -21.10 7.61
C PHE A 16 20.36 -19.66 8.09
N GLN A 17 20.60 -19.36 9.37
CA GLN A 17 20.32 -18.04 9.96
C GLN A 17 21.12 -16.91 9.30
N GLN A 18 22.26 -17.21 8.67
CA GLN A 18 23.08 -16.21 7.96
C GLN A 18 22.47 -15.75 6.62
N ASN A 19 21.51 -16.49 6.05
CA ASN A 19 20.87 -16.12 4.77
C ASN A 19 19.59 -15.30 4.96
N TRP A 20 19.15 -15.15 6.20
CA TRP A 20 17.97 -14.38 6.57
C TRP A 20 18.42 -13.16 7.37
N ILE A 21 17.93 -11.99 6.99
CA ILE A 21 18.22 -10.74 7.70
C ILE A 21 16.91 -10.17 8.26
N PRO A 22 16.97 -9.31 9.28
CA PRO A 22 15.78 -8.63 9.77
C PRO A 22 15.05 -7.87 8.65
N THR A 23 13.72 -7.93 8.62
CA THR A 23 12.89 -7.09 7.73
C THR A 23 13.06 -5.60 8.05
N ALA A 24 13.20 -5.28 9.34
CA ALA A 24 13.48 -3.95 9.87
C ALA A 24 14.30 -4.06 11.15
N ALA A 25 15.00 -2.98 11.53
CA ALA A 25 15.82 -2.94 12.74
C ALA A 25 14.99 -3.20 14.01
N TRP A 26 13.87 -2.51 14.13
CA TRP A 26 12.83 -2.78 15.13
C TRP A 26 11.60 -3.34 14.43
N CYS A 27 11.23 -4.57 14.79
CA CYS A 27 10.03 -5.21 14.28
C CYS A 27 9.34 -5.97 15.41
N GLY A 28 8.02 -5.89 15.50
CA GLY A 28 7.28 -6.61 16.53
C GLY A 28 5.81 -6.78 16.21
N ARG A 29 5.19 -7.70 16.93
CA ARG A 29 3.78 -8.03 16.82
C ARG A 29 3.00 -7.22 17.85
N LEU A 30 2.07 -6.40 17.39
CA LEU A 30 1.20 -5.63 18.27
C LEU A 30 0.25 -6.56 19.00
N ILE A 31 0.03 -6.25 20.28
CA ILE A 31 -0.89 -6.94 21.16
C ILE A 31 -1.81 -5.86 21.75
N LEU A 32 -3.09 -5.93 21.41
CA LEU A 32 -4.08 -5.04 22.00
C LEU A 32 -4.29 -5.45 23.47
N PRO A 33 -4.08 -4.54 24.44
CA PRO A 33 -4.32 -4.85 25.85
C PRO A 33 -5.81 -5.16 26.11
N GLU A 34 -6.10 -5.82 27.22
CA GLU A 34 -7.50 -5.91 27.68
C GLU A 34 -8.03 -4.53 28.07
N LYS A 35 -9.34 -4.30 27.89
CA LYS A 35 -9.97 -2.98 28.16
C LYS A 35 -9.69 -2.46 29.57
N SER A 36 -9.60 -3.34 30.57
CA SER A 36 -9.31 -3.02 31.98
C SER A 36 -7.85 -2.64 32.25
N SER A 37 -6.94 -2.99 31.35
CA SER A 37 -5.49 -2.83 31.50
C SER A 37 -4.92 -1.70 30.63
N ARG A 38 -5.79 -0.89 30.01
CA ARG A 38 -5.40 0.22 29.15
C ARG A 38 -4.64 1.29 29.93
N GLN A 39 -3.59 1.83 29.33
CA GLN A 39 -2.78 2.91 29.89
C GLN A 39 -2.63 4.04 28.87
N GLY A 40 -3.57 4.97 28.84
CA GLY A 40 -3.43 6.20 28.05
C GLY A 40 -3.26 6.01 26.54
N GLY A 41 -3.75 4.90 25.97
CA GLY A 41 -3.65 4.61 24.54
C GLY A 41 -2.40 3.81 24.12
N ASP A 42 -1.55 3.42 25.07
CA ASP A 42 -0.41 2.52 24.84
C ASP A 42 -0.89 1.10 24.51
N VAL A 43 -0.06 0.36 23.76
CA VAL A 43 -0.29 -1.06 23.45
C VAL A 43 0.92 -1.90 23.86
N SER A 44 0.74 -3.21 23.92
CA SER A 44 1.87 -4.13 24.08
C SER A 44 2.46 -4.49 22.72
N ILE A 45 3.77 -4.72 22.66
CA ILE A 45 4.45 -5.24 21.46
C ILE A 45 5.38 -6.39 21.82
N GLU A 46 5.22 -7.53 21.15
CA GLU A 46 6.18 -8.64 21.20
C GLU A 46 7.30 -8.37 20.18
N LEU A 47 8.51 -8.12 20.66
CA LEU A 47 9.64 -7.75 19.81
C LEU A 47 10.22 -8.95 19.08
N ARG A 48 10.11 -8.95 17.74
CA ARG A 48 10.65 -9.98 16.85
C ARG A 48 12.09 -9.69 16.42
N GLN A 49 12.36 -8.42 16.09
CA GLN A 49 13.69 -7.94 15.76
C GLN A 49 13.96 -6.65 16.54
N VAL A 50 15.20 -6.52 16.97
CA VAL A 50 15.74 -5.38 17.70
C VAL A 50 17.18 -5.17 17.24
N PRO A 51 17.72 -3.95 17.30
CA PRO A 51 19.15 -3.71 17.12
C PRO A 51 19.99 -4.54 18.10
N GLU A 52 21.24 -4.84 17.72
CA GLU A 52 22.12 -5.74 18.48
C GLU A 52 22.33 -5.29 19.93
N GLU A 53 22.45 -3.97 20.14
CA GLU A 53 22.58 -3.33 21.46
C GLU A 53 21.38 -3.59 22.39
N PHE A 54 20.19 -3.89 21.83
CA PHE A 54 18.96 -4.20 22.56
C PHE A 54 18.56 -5.68 22.46
N SER A 55 19.50 -6.56 22.08
CA SER A 55 19.23 -8.00 21.88
C SER A 55 18.55 -8.70 23.07
N TYR A 56 18.75 -8.20 24.30
CA TYR A 56 18.08 -8.67 25.52
C TYR A 56 16.56 -8.45 25.53
N LEU A 57 16.01 -7.64 24.62
CA LEU A 57 14.57 -7.40 24.45
C LEU A 57 13.93 -8.32 23.40
N LYS A 58 14.72 -9.03 22.59
CA LYS A 58 14.19 -9.92 21.54
C LYS A 58 13.34 -11.04 22.16
N GLY A 59 12.12 -11.20 21.65
CA GLY A 59 11.11 -12.14 22.14
C GLY A 59 10.33 -11.66 23.37
N LYS A 60 10.66 -10.49 23.94
CA LYS A 60 9.93 -9.94 25.09
C LYS A 60 8.73 -9.12 24.64
N VAL A 61 7.71 -9.09 25.49
CA VAL A 61 6.58 -8.18 25.38
C VAL A 61 6.90 -6.93 26.21
N VAL A 62 6.84 -5.76 25.57
CA VAL A 62 7.10 -4.46 26.19
C VAL A 62 5.98 -3.47 25.85
N THR A 63 5.91 -2.35 26.55
CA THR A 63 4.97 -1.28 26.23
C THR A 63 5.46 -0.51 25.01
N LEU A 64 4.55 -0.24 24.07
CA LEU A 64 4.74 0.66 22.95
C LEU A 64 3.83 1.88 23.11
N ARG A 65 4.43 3.05 23.03
CA ARG A 65 3.78 4.36 23.11
C ARG A 65 3.98 5.12 21.81
N LEU A 66 2.89 5.71 21.32
CA LEU A 66 2.95 6.71 20.28
C LEU A 66 2.96 8.09 20.94
N ALA A 67 3.97 8.90 20.63
CA ALA A 67 4.12 10.23 21.21
C ALA A 67 2.90 11.10 20.91
N ALA A 68 2.46 11.85 21.92
CA ALA A 68 1.33 12.75 21.77
C ALA A 68 1.66 13.84 20.74
N SER A 69 0.78 13.97 19.77
CA SER A 69 0.84 15.04 18.78
C SER A 69 -0.58 15.46 18.42
N ARG A 70 -0.68 16.56 17.66
CA ARG A 70 -1.97 17.06 17.23
C ARG A 70 -2.80 16.03 16.47
N TRP A 71 -2.18 15.26 15.58
CA TRP A 71 -2.91 14.31 14.75
C TRP A 71 -3.38 13.10 15.58
N THR A 72 -2.63 12.70 16.60
CA THR A 72 -3.04 11.60 17.48
C THR A 72 -4.26 11.96 18.32
N GLU A 73 -4.33 13.22 18.78
CA GLU A 73 -5.51 13.73 19.50
C GLU A 73 -6.75 13.76 18.61
N LEU A 74 -6.61 14.22 17.36
CA LEU A 74 -7.70 14.30 16.39
C LEU A 74 -8.23 12.92 15.96
N ALA A 75 -7.35 11.92 15.91
CA ALA A 75 -7.69 10.56 15.56
C ALA A 75 -8.21 9.72 16.75
N THR A 76 -8.05 10.19 17.98
CA THR A 76 -8.53 9.48 19.18
C THR A 76 -10.04 9.65 19.34
N GLN A 77 -10.79 8.56 19.41
CA GLN A 77 -12.25 8.61 19.49
C GLN A 77 -12.87 7.38 20.15
N ASP A 78 -14.12 7.52 20.58
CA ASP A 78 -14.92 6.41 21.09
C ASP A 78 -15.38 5.54 19.92
N ILE A 79 -15.57 4.25 20.17
CA ILE A 79 -16.02 3.29 19.17
C ILE A 79 -17.27 2.57 19.67
N GLU A 80 -18.36 2.70 18.93
CA GLU A 80 -19.62 2.00 19.18
C GLU A 80 -20.23 1.54 17.86
N PHE A 81 -20.50 0.23 17.76
CA PHE A 81 -20.97 -0.36 16.51
C PHE A 81 -22.40 0.01 16.19
N THR A 82 -22.62 0.51 14.97
CA THR A 82 -23.96 0.82 14.45
C THR A 82 -24.58 -0.36 13.71
N GLU A 83 -25.88 -0.26 13.37
CA GLU A 83 -26.54 -1.19 12.46
C GLU A 83 -25.94 -1.22 11.05
N ALA A 84 -25.25 -0.14 10.63
CA ALA A 84 -24.52 -0.13 9.37
C ALA A 84 -23.27 -1.01 9.45
N THR A 85 -22.58 -1.01 10.59
CA THR A 85 -21.42 -1.88 10.86
C THR A 85 -21.80 -3.34 10.86
N LYS A 86 -22.89 -3.70 11.55
CA LYS A 86 -23.42 -5.08 11.52
C LYS A 86 -23.77 -5.53 10.10
N ARG A 87 -24.39 -4.66 9.30
CA ARG A 87 -24.67 -4.93 7.87
C ARG A 87 -23.40 -5.06 7.04
N ASN A 88 -22.35 -4.32 7.36
CA ASN A 88 -21.04 -4.44 6.70
C ASN A 88 -20.38 -5.78 7.01
N GLN A 89 -20.39 -6.19 8.28
CA GLN A 89 -19.90 -7.51 8.71
C GLN A 89 -20.68 -8.66 8.07
N ALA A 90 -22.01 -8.52 7.95
CA ALA A 90 -22.84 -9.51 7.27
C ALA A 90 -22.50 -9.69 5.78
N LYS A 91 -21.79 -8.74 5.15
CA LYS A 91 -21.24 -8.86 3.78
C LYS A 91 -19.86 -9.53 3.74
N GLY A 92 -19.33 -9.96 4.88
CA GLY A 92 -18.01 -10.58 5.00
C GLY A 92 -16.85 -9.59 5.21
N ASN A 93 -17.12 -8.29 5.36
CA ASN A 93 -16.08 -7.30 5.66
C ASN A 93 -15.63 -7.40 7.12
N LEU A 94 -14.32 -7.31 7.36
CA LEU A 94 -13.77 -7.39 8.70
C LEU A 94 -13.78 -6.01 9.38
N SER A 95 -14.45 -5.91 10.53
CA SER A 95 -14.51 -4.72 11.39
C SER A 95 -13.63 -4.90 12.63
N PRO A 96 -13.23 -3.82 13.34
CA PRO A 96 -12.40 -3.88 14.54
C PRO A 96 -13.21 -4.33 15.77
N GLU A 97 -13.75 -5.54 15.74
CA GLU A 97 -14.71 -6.07 16.74
C GLU A 97 -14.21 -5.99 18.18
N ARG A 98 -12.90 -6.15 18.38
CA ARG A 98 -12.25 -6.11 19.70
C ARG A 98 -12.31 -4.74 20.37
N LEU A 99 -12.56 -3.69 19.58
CA LEU A 99 -12.62 -2.31 20.04
C LEU A 99 -14.07 -1.80 20.22
N ASN A 100 -15.08 -2.62 19.94
CA ASN A 100 -16.47 -2.20 20.10
C ASN A 100 -16.78 -1.85 21.56
N GLY A 101 -17.41 -0.70 21.77
CA GLY A 101 -17.74 -0.14 23.08
C GLY A 101 -16.53 0.40 23.85
N TRP A 102 -15.40 0.67 23.21
CA TRP A 102 -14.24 1.30 23.85
C TRP A 102 -14.30 2.83 23.71
N ASP A 103 -14.00 3.54 24.80
CA ASP A 103 -13.88 4.99 24.80
C ASP A 103 -12.43 5.42 24.54
N LEU A 104 -12.23 6.58 23.92
CA LEU A 104 -10.91 7.22 23.70
C LEU A 104 -9.87 6.26 23.08
N VAL A 105 -10.27 5.51 22.06
CA VAL A 105 -9.38 4.58 21.35
C VAL A 105 -8.31 5.38 20.62
N SER A 106 -7.04 5.14 20.97
CA SER A 106 -5.89 5.81 20.36
C SER A 106 -5.61 5.31 18.94
N PRO A 107 -4.83 6.04 18.12
CA PRO A 107 -4.39 5.54 16.82
C PRO A 107 -3.64 4.21 16.90
N LEU A 108 -2.86 4.00 17.97
CA LEU A 108 -2.09 2.78 18.16
C LEU A 108 -2.97 1.60 18.60
N GLU A 109 -3.92 1.83 19.49
CA GLU A 109 -4.96 0.84 19.86
C GLU A 109 -5.80 0.46 18.64
N SER A 110 -6.18 1.44 17.80
CA SER A 110 -6.94 1.18 16.58
C SER A 110 -6.19 0.28 15.58
N LEU A 111 -4.85 0.37 15.54
CA LEU A 111 -4.02 -0.47 14.68
C LEU A 111 -3.86 -1.88 15.27
N ALA A 112 -3.63 -1.99 16.57
CA ALA A 112 -3.50 -3.29 17.26
C ALA A 112 -4.82 -4.08 17.29
N GLY A 113 -5.95 -3.38 17.43
CA GLY A 113 -7.29 -3.97 17.47
C GLY A 113 -8.01 -4.08 16.14
N ALA A 114 -7.36 -3.70 15.03
CA ALA A 114 -7.98 -3.67 13.70
C ALA A 114 -8.39 -5.06 13.18
N ARG A 115 -7.74 -6.12 13.66
CA ARG A 115 -8.01 -7.51 13.27
C ARG A 115 -8.53 -8.31 14.46
N LEU A 116 -9.16 -9.45 14.15
CA LEU A 116 -9.78 -10.34 15.13
C LEU A 116 -8.78 -10.98 16.12
N LYS A 117 -7.50 -11.01 15.78
CA LYS A 117 -6.42 -11.62 16.58
C LYS A 117 -5.20 -10.71 16.53
N ASP A 118 -4.30 -10.87 17.51
CA ASP A 118 -3.01 -10.14 17.57
C ASP A 118 -2.01 -10.71 16.55
N ASP A 119 -2.23 -10.43 15.26
CA ASP A 119 -1.38 -10.90 14.16
C ASP A 119 -0.73 -9.74 13.37
N MET A 120 -0.87 -8.51 13.85
CA MET A 120 -0.33 -7.32 13.21
C MET A 120 1.16 -7.19 13.50
N LEU A 121 2.00 -7.45 12.49
CA LEU A 121 3.43 -7.15 12.53
C LEU A 121 3.69 -5.73 12.01
N VAL A 122 4.52 -4.99 12.74
CA VAL A 122 4.93 -3.64 12.37
C VAL A 122 6.43 -3.46 12.47
N SER A 123 6.98 -2.59 11.64
CA SER A 123 8.29 -1.99 11.82
C SER A 123 8.17 -0.64 12.50
N LEU A 124 9.08 -0.35 13.43
CA LEU A 124 9.11 0.90 14.18
C LEU A 124 10.25 1.80 13.67
N GLY A 125 9.96 3.10 13.52
CA GLY A 125 10.96 4.13 13.19
C GLY A 125 11.19 5.07 14.37
N GLN A 126 12.40 5.63 14.47
CA GLN A 126 12.77 6.63 15.49
C GLN A 126 12.41 6.20 16.92
N VAL A 127 12.80 4.98 17.30
CA VAL A 127 12.49 4.42 18.62
C VAL A 127 13.37 5.06 19.69
N THR A 128 12.74 5.58 20.73
CA THR A 128 13.40 5.91 22.01
C THR A 128 12.99 4.87 23.06
N LEU A 129 13.93 4.46 23.90
CA LEU A 129 13.71 3.47 24.96
C LEU A 129 13.84 4.16 26.32
N GLU A 130 12.80 4.04 27.14
CA GLU A 130 12.86 4.29 28.57
C GLU A 130 13.06 2.94 29.28
N ASP A 131 14.13 2.81 30.08
CA ASP A 131 14.42 1.59 30.82
C ASP A 131 13.66 1.51 32.15
N ASN A 132 13.28 0.29 32.56
CA ASN A 132 12.71 -0.08 33.86
C ASN A 132 11.37 0.59 34.27
N PRO A 133 10.22 0.05 33.83
CA PRO A 133 10.06 -1.03 32.84
C PRO A 133 10.35 -0.53 31.42
N PRO A 134 10.75 -1.42 30.49
CA PRO A 134 11.03 -1.02 29.11
C PRO A 134 9.75 -0.46 28.44
N VAL A 135 9.81 0.81 28.04
CA VAL A 135 8.79 1.48 27.22
C VAL A 135 9.45 2.00 25.95
N LEU A 136 8.95 1.54 24.81
CA LEU A 136 9.34 2.06 23.50
C LEU A 136 8.43 3.22 23.13
N THR A 137 9.00 4.38 22.85
CA THR A 137 8.27 5.53 22.32
C THR A 137 8.65 5.76 20.87
N ILE A 138 7.64 5.99 20.02
CA ILE A 138 7.78 6.34 18.61
C ILE A 138 7.03 7.65 18.33
N GLU A 139 7.50 8.41 17.35
CA GLU A 139 6.87 9.70 16.98
C GLU A 139 5.81 9.57 15.88
N ASN A 140 5.94 8.54 15.05
CA ASN A 140 5.14 8.35 13.85
C ASN A 140 4.39 7.01 13.89
N GLU A 141 3.28 6.91 13.15
CA GLU A 141 2.54 5.66 13.03
C GLU A 141 3.47 4.51 12.56
N PRO A 142 3.44 3.33 13.23
CA PRO A 142 4.17 2.15 12.79
C PRO A 142 3.80 1.73 11.36
N VAL A 143 4.77 1.17 10.64
CA VAL A 143 4.53 0.67 9.28
C VAL A 143 4.23 -0.83 9.35
N GLN A 144 3.10 -1.27 8.80
CA GLN A 144 2.75 -2.68 8.73
C GLN A 144 3.69 -3.43 7.78
N VAL A 145 4.16 -4.59 8.23
CA VAL A 145 5.07 -5.47 7.50
C VAL A 145 4.56 -6.90 7.54
N SER A 146 4.83 -7.69 6.50
CA SER A 146 4.66 -9.14 6.55
C SER A 146 6.00 -9.79 6.88
N GLY A 147 6.07 -10.57 7.95
CA GLY A 147 7.27 -11.31 8.38
C GLY A 147 8.39 -10.45 8.98
N SER A 148 9.08 -10.97 10.00
CA SER A 148 10.17 -10.29 10.69
C SER A 148 11.56 -10.60 10.13
N GLU A 149 11.68 -11.61 9.27
CA GLU A 149 12.90 -11.96 8.55
C GLU A 149 12.68 -11.93 7.03
N LYS A 150 13.71 -11.53 6.28
CA LYS A 150 13.71 -11.57 4.82
C LYS A 150 14.92 -12.32 4.25
N ALA A 151 14.75 -12.96 3.10
CA ALA A 151 15.82 -13.61 2.32
C ALA A 151 15.61 -13.41 0.82
N LEU A 152 16.69 -13.31 0.04
CA LEU A 152 16.63 -13.28 -1.42
C LEU A 152 16.90 -14.69 -1.99
N VAL A 153 15.92 -15.23 -2.72
CA VAL A 153 15.93 -16.63 -3.14
C VAL A 153 15.35 -16.84 -4.53
N ARG A 154 15.58 -18.04 -5.07
CA ARG A 154 14.83 -18.61 -6.20
C ARG A 154 14.08 -19.86 -5.75
N PHE A 155 12.87 -20.07 -6.26
CA PHE A 155 12.15 -21.33 -6.07
C PHE A 155 12.66 -22.40 -7.03
N GLU A 156 12.89 -23.61 -6.53
CA GLU A 156 13.47 -24.71 -7.30
C GLU A 156 12.49 -25.84 -7.52
N LYS A 157 11.70 -26.16 -6.49
CA LYS A 157 10.78 -27.30 -6.55
C LYS A 157 9.66 -27.16 -5.52
N LYS A 158 8.42 -27.39 -5.96
CA LYS A 158 7.28 -27.62 -5.06
C LYS A 158 7.43 -28.96 -4.33
N LEU A 159 7.23 -28.96 -3.03
CA LEU A 159 7.19 -30.15 -2.18
C LEU A 159 5.76 -30.36 -1.64
N PRO A 160 5.42 -31.57 -1.17
CA PRO A 160 4.12 -31.82 -0.57
C PRO A 160 3.85 -30.96 0.68
N ASN A 161 2.55 -30.74 0.95
CA ASN A 161 2.02 -30.03 2.11
C ASN A 161 2.44 -28.56 2.18
N GLY A 162 2.32 -27.84 1.07
CA GLY A 162 2.57 -26.41 1.00
C GLY A 162 4.03 -25.99 1.18
N ARG A 163 4.97 -26.93 1.00
CA ARG A 163 6.40 -26.69 1.19
C ARG A 163 7.12 -26.44 -0.12
N TRP A 164 8.23 -25.74 -0.03
CA TRP A 164 9.03 -25.34 -1.18
C TRP A 164 10.50 -25.54 -0.92
N ARG A 165 11.21 -26.11 -1.90
CA ARG A 165 12.66 -26.04 -1.94
C ARG A 165 13.06 -24.73 -2.62
N ILE A 166 13.87 -23.96 -1.92
CA ILE A 166 14.40 -22.68 -2.40
C ILE A 166 15.93 -22.71 -2.42
N ARG A 167 16.51 -21.84 -3.25
CA ARG A 167 17.94 -21.64 -3.39
C ARG A 167 18.28 -20.20 -3.02
N HIS A 168 19.16 -20.02 -2.04
CA HIS A 168 19.55 -18.70 -1.56
C HIS A 168 20.50 -17.98 -2.51
N TRP A 169 20.42 -16.65 -2.52
CA TRP A 169 21.41 -15.79 -3.16
C TRP A 169 22.78 -15.92 -2.50
N ASN A 170 23.83 -16.03 -3.31
CA ASN A 170 25.21 -16.03 -2.86
C ASN A 170 25.88 -14.71 -3.21
N LYS A 171 26.20 -13.91 -2.18
CA LYS A 171 26.85 -12.60 -2.37
C LYS A 171 28.20 -12.69 -3.10
N SER A 172 28.94 -13.79 -2.90
CA SER A 172 30.28 -13.97 -3.49
C SER A 172 30.21 -14.26 -4.98
N SER A 173 29.27 -15.12 -5.40
CA SER A 173 29.08 -15.44 -6.83
C SER A 173 28.16 -14.47 -7.56
N ARG A 174 27.42 -13.64 -6.81
CA ARG A 174 26.34 -12.77 -7.32
C ARG A 174 25.29 -13.53 -8.14
N ASP A 175 24.90 -14.70 -7.63
CA ASP A 175 23.87 -15.56 -8.25
C ASP A 175 23.25 -16.51 -7.20
N PHE A 176 22.19 -17.25 -7.56
CA PHE A 176 21.51 -18.24 -6.74
C PHE A 176 22.32 -19.55 -6.62
N THR A 177 23.57 -19.46 -6.21
CA THR A 177 24.43 -20.62 -5.92
C THR A 177 24.56 -20.89 -4.40
N GLY A 178 23.79 -20.18 -3.56
CA GLY A 178 23.79 -20.36 -2.10
C GLY A 178 23.17 -21.69 -1.65
N PRO A 179 23.03 -21.95 -0.35
CA PRO A 179 22.50 -23.24 0.10
C PRO A 179 21.01 -23.45 -0.27
N TYR A 180 20.58 -24.71 -0.30
CA TYR A 180 19.15 -25.05 -0.40
C TYR A 180 18.48 -25.02 0.97
N GLU A 181 17.28 -24.46 1.06
CA GLU A 181 16.43 -24.51 2.26
C GLU A 181 15.04 -25.02 1.88
N THR A 182 14.31 -25.56 2.86
CA THR A 182 12.88 -25.87 2.73
C THR A 182 12.09 -24.87 3.55
N VAL A 183 11.12 -24.21 2.93
CA VAL A 183 10.22 -23.26 3.58
C VAL A 183 8.76 -23.70 3.44
N GLU A 184 7.92 -23.18 4.31
CA GLU A 184 6.47 -23.38 4.28
C GLU A 184 5.82 -22.11 3.74
N CYS A 185 4.87 -22.26 2.80
CA CYS A 185 4.12 -21.13 2.26
C CYS A 185 2.63 -21.34 2.55
N LEU A 186 1.95 -20.28 3.04
CA LEU A 186 0.54 -20.34 3.41
C LEU A 186 -0.40 -20.66 2.25
N SER A 187 -0.03 -20.29 1.02
CA SER A 187 -0.85 -20.49 -0.19
C SER A 187 -0.02 -21.09 -1.31
N ALA A 188 0.45 -22.32 -1.15
CA ALA A 188 1.36 -22.94 -2.12
C ALA A 188 0.75 -23.05 -3.52
N GLU A 189 -0.56 -23.33 -3.64
CA GLU A 189 -1.28 -23.37 -4.91
C GLU A 189 -1.25 -22.01 -5.62
N ALA A 190 -1.31 -20.92 -4.86
CA ALA A 190 -1.18 -19.57 -5.41
C ALA A 190 0.24 -19.30 -5.93
N ILE A 191 1.26 -20.00 -5.44
CA ILE A 191 2.66 -19.73 -5.81
C ILE A 191 3.11 -20.59 -6.99
N ASP A 192 2.40 -21.70 -7.28
CA ASP A 192 2.75 -22.63 -8.37
C ASP A 192 3.01 -21.94 -9.72
N PRO A 193 2.17 -21.00 -10.19
CA PRO A 193 2.39 -20.34 -11.47
C PRO A 193 3.69 -19.52 -11.51
N LEU A 194 4.24 -19.16 -10.35
CA LEU A 194 5.43 -18.30 -10.25
C LEU A 194 6.72 -19.04 -10.57
N LEU A 195 6.75 -20.38 -10.48
CA LEU A 195 7.95 -21.20 -10.69
C LEU A 195 8.63 -20.96 -12.04
N ASP A 196 7.82 -20.93 -13.10
CA ASP A 196 8.29 -20.94 -14.48
C ASP A 196 8.33 -19.52 -15.09
N THR A 197 8.31 -18.49 -14.24
CA THR A 197 8.31 -17.09 -14.67
C THR A 197 9.71 -16.52 -14.81
N SER A 198 9.85 -15.50 -15.66
CA SER A 198 11.06 -14.65 -15.73
C SER A 198 11.37 -13.97 -14.38
N MET A 199 10.35 -13.77 -13.54
CA MET A 199 10.51 -13.23 -12.19
C MET A 199 11.24 -14.20 -11.27
N ASN A 200 10.95 -15.51 -11.32
CA ASN A 200 11.69 -16.50 -10.52
C ASN A 200 13.16 -16.59 -10.91
N GLN A 201 13.50 -16.41 -12.19
CA GLN A 201 14.89 -16.36 -12.64
C GLN A 201 15.66 -15.19 -12.01
N GLN A 202 15.00 -14.04 -11.80
CA GLN A 202 15.58 -12.88 -11.13
C GLN A 202 15.50 -12.98 -9.60
N GLY A 203 14.62 -13.85 -9.09
CA GLY A 203 14.43 -14.16 -7.68
C GLY A 203 13.38 -13.32 -6.97
N TYR A 204 13.07 -13.77 -5.75
CA TYR A 204 12.09 -13.18 -4.85
C TYR A 204 12.73 -12.86 -3.50
N TYR A 205 12.34 -11.73 -2.92
CA TYR A 205 12.48 -11.53 -1.49
C TYR A 205 11.33 -12.24 -0.79
N LEU A 206 11.67 -13.27 -0.02
CA LEU A 206 10.74 -13.91 0.90
C LEU A 206 10.74 -13.14 2.19
N TYR A 207 9.56 -12.84 2.70
CA TYR A 207 9.40 -12.36 4.06
C TYR A 207 8.69 -13.41 4.90
N ALA A 208 9.23 -13.75 6.06
CA ALA A 208 8.81 -14.91 6.82
C ALA A 208 8.88 -14.70 8.34
N GLU A 209 8.17 -15.57 9.05
CA GLU A 209 8.31 -15.77 10.50
C GLU A 209 8.98 -17.12 10.79
N PRO A 210 9.93 -17.21 11.74
CA PRO A 210 10.43 -18.48 12.23
C PRO A 210 9.32 -19.32 12.88
N THR A 211 9.23 -20.61 12.57
CA THR A 211 8.27 -21.51 13.22
C THR A 211 8.91 -22.21 14.43
N HIS A 212 8.18 -22.24 15.56
CA HIS A 212 8.68 -22.78 16.83
C HIS A 212 8.93 -24.31 16.80
N ALA A 213 8.28 -25.05 15.89
CA ALA A 213 8.24 -26.52 15.96
C ALA A 213 9.33 -27.25 15.13
N SER A 214 9.88 -26.63 14.09
CA SER A 214 10.77 -27.32 13.13
C SER A 214 12.05 -26.55 12.78
N GLY A 215 12.13 -25.27 13.13
CA GLY A 215 13.15 -24.35 12.64
C GLY A 215 12.95 -23.97 11.16
N ASN A 216 11.80 -24.33 10.57
CA ASN A 216 11.40 -23.87 9.24
C ASN A 216 10.91 -22.42 9.33
N ARG A 217 10.75 -21.80 8.17
CA ARG A 217 10.17 -20.47 8.05
C ARG A 217 8.85 -20.52 7.33
N LEU A 218 7.86 -19.82 7.90
CA LEU A 218 6.56 -19.61 7.31
C LEU A 218 6.58 -18.32 6.50
N VAL A 219 6.58 -18.45 5.18
CA VAL A 219 6.59 -17.32 4.26
C VAL A 219 5.24 -16.61 4.29
N LYS A 220 5.29 -15.32 4.59
CA LYS A 220 4.17 -14.40 4.73
C LYS A 220 3.99 -13.48 3.53
N ALA A 221 5.04 -13.19 2.77
CA ALA A 221 4.95 -12.39 1.55
C ALA A 221 6.04 -12.74 0.52
N LEU A 222 5.76 -12.48 -0.75
CA LEU A 222 6.66 -12.73 -1.89
C LEU A 222 6.83 -11.48 -2.75
N GLU A 223 7.97 -10.81 -2.64
CA GLU A 223 8.26 -9.66 -3.47
C GLU A 223 9.20 -10.04 -4.64
N PRO A 224 8.75 -9.93 -5.91
CA PRO A 224 9.63 -10.19 -7.04
C PRO A 224 10.71 -9.11 -7.12
N ARG A 225 11.97 -9.53 -7.24
CA ARG A 225 13.10 -8.59 -7.28
C ARG A 225 13.05 -7.62 -8.45
N SER A 226 12.48 -8.05 -9.57
CA SER A 226 12.32 -7.24 -10.77
C SER A 226 11.48 -5.97 -10.55
N VAL A 227 10.52 -5.99 -9.62
CA VAL A 227 9.58 -4.89 -9.36
C VAL A 227 10.29 -3.68 -8.76
N THR A 228 11.14 -3.93 -7.77
CA THR A 228 11.80 -2.89 -6.99
C THR A 228 13.18 -2.54 -7.53
N SER A 229 13.67 -3.23 -8.57
CA SER A 229 14.89 -2.84 -9.29
C SER A 229 14.73 -1.50 -10.02
N LEU A 230 15.81 -0.71 -10.10
CA LEU A 230 15.84 0.57 -10.82
C LEU A 230 16.14 0.45 -12.33
N VAL A 231 15.72 -0.64 -12.96
CA VAL A 231 15.92 -0.84 -14.40
C VAL A 231 14.57 -0.70 -15.11
N ALA A 232 14.30 0.44 -15.72
CA ALA A 232 13.11 0.62 -16.54
C ALA A 232 13.20 -0.20 -17.85
N ASP A 233 12.05 -0.63 -18.34
CA ASP A 233 11.92 -1.36 -19.61
C ASP A 233 11.83 -0.38 -20.80
N GLN A 234 11.32 0.82 -20.55
CA GLN A 234 11.18 1.87 -21.55
C GLN A 234 11.19 3.28 -20.95
N VAL A 235 11.44 4.27 -21.81
CA VAL A 235 11.46 5.69 -21.47
C VAL A 235 10.59 6.46 -22.47
N MET A 236 9.73 7.32 -21.95
CA MET A 236 8.94 8.28 -22.72
C MET A 236 9.49 9.68 -22.44
N LEU A 237 10.13 10.26 -23.45
CA LEU A 237 10.60 11.64 -23.38
C LEU A 237 9.60 12.59 -24.05
N GLY A 238 9.43 13.78 -23.48
CA GLY A 238 8.55 14.82 -23.97
C GLY A 238 7.17 14.79 -23.33
N LYS A 239 6.66 15.99 -23.03
CA LYS A 239 5.35 16.21 -22.40
C LYS A 239 4.22 15.43 -23.08
N ARG A 240 4.10 15.53 -24.41
CA ARG A 240 3.02 14.88 -25.18
C ARG A 240 3.05 13.36 -25.04
N ARG A 241 4.23 12.75 -25.19
CA ARG A 241 4.40 11.30 -25.15
C ARG A 241 4.23 10.75 -23.73
N SER A 242 4.72 11.48 -22.73
CA SER A 242 4.54 11.13 -21.32
C SER A 242 3.06 11.14 -20.91
N LEU A 243 2.33 12.20 -21.24
CA LEU A 243 0.89 12.30 -20.95
C LEU A 243 0.06 11.29 -21.76
N TRP A 244 0.43 11.01 -23.01
CA TRP A 244 -0.23 9.96 -23.79
C TRP A 244 -0.03 8.59 -23.15
N TYR A 245 1.19 8.25 -22.73
CA TYR A 245 1.46 6.97 -22.07
C TYR A 245 0.63 6.82 -20.79
N LEU A 246 0.64 7.84 -19.92
CA LEU A 246 -0.13 7.86 -18.68
C LEU A 246 -1.62 7.60 -18.93
N ASN A 247 -2.22 8.31 -19.88
CA ASN A 247 -3.66 8.28 -20.10
C ASN A 247 -4.13 7.07 -20.92
N SER A 248 -3.28 6.52 -21.80
CA SER A 248 -3.69 5.52 -22.79
C SER A 248 -3.02 4.16 -22.59
N GLU A 249 -1.71 4.11 -22.40
CA GLU A 249 -0.95 2.85 -22.38
C GLU A 249 -0.83 2.23 -20.99
N ASN A 250 -0.79 3.07 -19.95
CA ASN A 250 -0.63 2.62 -18.57
C ASN A 250 -1.71 1.62 -18.15
N TRP A 251 -2.93 1.79 -18.64
CA TRP A 251 -4.06 0.91 -18.33
C TRP A 251 -4.46 -0.05 -19.45
N ARG A 252 -3.66 -0.13 -20.52
CA ARG A 252 -3.89 -1.12 -21.59
C ARG A 252 -3.51 -2.51 -21.08
N LEU A 253 -4.50 -3.37 -20.89
CA LEU A 253 -4.31 -4.74 -20.44
C LEU A 253 -4.02 -5.66 -21.63
N GLU A 254 -2.96 -6.46 -21.52
CA GLU A 254 -2.58 -7.41 -22.56
C GLU A 254 -2.54 -8.82 -21.95
N SER A 255 -3.34 -9.75 -22.49
CA SER A 255 -3.40 -11.13 -21.98
C SER A 255 -2.04 -11.83 -21.97
N LEU A 256 -1.12 -11.43 -22.86
CA LEU A 256 0.24 -11.95 -22.96
C LEU A 256 1.21 -11.37 -21.91
N LYS A 257 0.83 -10.32 -21.18
CA LYS A 257 1.64 -9.68 -20.13
C LYS A 257 1.21 -10.07 -18.71
N LYS A 258 0.33 -11.09 -18.58
CA LYS A 258 -0.01 -11.69 -17.29
C LYS A 258 1.27 -12.24 -16.63
N GLY A 259 1.45 -11.95 -15.35
CA GLY A 259 2.63 -12.37 -14.59
C GLY A 259 3.88 -11.52 -14.85
N GLU A 260 3.77 -10.36 -15.51
CA GLU A 260 4.92 -9.47 -15.73
C GLU A 260 4.70 -8.10 -15.11
N PHE A 261 5.80 -7.48 -14.69
CA PHE A 261 5.83 -6.06 -14.35
C PHE A 261 6.53 -5.29 -15.44
N CYS A 262 5.94 -4.18 -15.85
CA CYS A 262 6.54 -3.21 -16.76
C CYS A 262 6.87 -1.93 -16.00
N LYS A 263 8.08 -1.42 -16.22
CA LYS A 263 8.58 -0.19 -15.62
C LYS A 263 8.84 0.85 -16.70
N THR A 264 8.18 1.99 -16.60
CA THR A 264 8.27 3.05 -17.62
C THR A 264 8.65 4.37 -16.99
N LEU A 265 9.77 4.95 -17.43
CA LEU A 265 10.16 6.31 -17.04
C LEU A 265 9.44 7.31 -17.95
N LEU A 266 8.76 8.28 -17.33
CA LEU A 266 8.15 9.43 -17.99
C LEU A 266 8.94 10.69 -17.63
N ASP A 267 9.53 11.32 -18.63
CA ASP A 267 10.26 12.58 -18.48
C ASP A 267 9.66 13.62 -19.44
N ALA A 268 8.78 14.44 -18.87
CA ALA A 268 8.04 15.45 -19.62
C ALA A 268 8.85 16.72 -19.92
N ASP A 269 9.95 16.97 -19.18
CA ASP A 269 10.78 18.17 -19.34
C ASP A 269 11.83 18.02 -20.44
N LYS A 270 12.24 16.78 -20.76
CA LYS A 270 13.14 16.53 -21.89
C LYS A 270 12.44 16.57 -23.24
N GLU A 271 13.16 17.01 -24.27
CA GLU A 271 12.68 16.98 -25.64
C GLU A 271 12.36 15.56 -26.10
N GLU A 272 11.33 15.42 -26.94
CA GLU A 272 10.99 14.14 -27.56
C GLU A 272 12.14 13.70 -28.48
N LYS A 273 12.82 12.59 -28.13
CA LYS A 273 13.89 12.01 -28.93
C LYS A 273 13.41 10.73 -29.61
N HIS A 274 13.78 10.58 -30.89
CA HIS A 274 13.52 9.38 -31.69
C HIS A 274 14.75 8.47 -31.85
N LYS A 275 15.90 8.85 -31.26
CA LYS A 275 17.14 8.05 -31.28
C LYS A 275 17.19 7.08 -30.09
N PRO A 276 18.01 6.01 -30.15
CA PRO A 276 18.25 5.13 -29.01
C PRO A 276 18.74 5.94 -27.80
N ILE A 277 18.18 5.64 -26.63
CA ILE A 277 18.50 6.29 -25.35
C ILE A 277 19.05 5.22 -24.42
N ASP A 278 20.09 5.57 -23.65
CA ASP A 278 20.52 4.74 -22.53
C ASP A 278 19.49 4.84 -21.39
N ILE A 279 18.61 3.84 -21.31
CA ILE A 279 17.53 3.77 -20.32
C ILE A 279 18.09 3.77 -18.89
N ARG A 280 19.21 3.08 -18.64
CA ARG A 280 19.78 2.98 -17.29
C ARG A 280 20.31 4.34 -16.83
N ALA A 281 21.00 5.05 -17.72
CA ALA A 281 21.47 6.40 -17.44
C ALA A 281 20.30 7.35 -17.15
N GLN A 282 19.19 7.27 -17.91
CA GLN A 282 18.02 8.11 -17.64
C GLN A 282 17.41 7.82 -16.27
N VAL A 283 17.23 6.55 -15.88
CA VAL A 283 16.68 6.25 -14.55
C VAL A 283 17.61 6.73 -13.44
N ALA A 284 18.92 6.50 -13.57
CA ALA A 284 19.91 6.90 -12.56
C ALA A 284 20.02 8.43 -12.35
N GLU A 285 19.66 9.23 -13.36
CA GLU A 285 19.62 10.70 -13.26
C GLU A 285 18.54 11.19 -12.28
N HIS A 286 17.42 10.48 -12.20
CA HIS A 286 16.27 10.90 -11.39
C HIS A 286 16.08 10.05 -10.12
N PHE A 287 16.53 8.80 -10.13
CA PHE A 287 16.33 7.82 -9.06
C PHE A 287 17.66 7.39 -8.43
N TYR A 288 17.98 7.99 -7.27
CA TYR A 288 19.24 7.73 -6.56
C TYR A 288 19.07 7.79 -5.03
N PRO A 289 19.99 7.17 -4.25
CA PRO A 289 19.89 7.12 -2.79
C PRO A 289 19.82 8.51 -2.13
N GLY A 290 19.09 8.59 -1.01
CA GLY A 290 18.93 9.84 -0.25
C GLY A 290 17.80 10.75 -0.75
N GLN A 291 17.04 10.31 -1.75
CA GLN A 291 15.84 10.98 -2.24
C GLN A 291 14.59 10.20 -1.83
N THR A 292 13.54 10.97 -1.52
CA THR A 292 12.17 10.48 -1.31
C THR A 292 11.27 10.86 -2.48
N TYR A 293 10.51 9.89 -2.96
CA TYR A 293 9.58 10.00 -4.07
C TYR A 293 8.15 9.92 -3.55
N LEU A 294 7.25 10.72 -4.10
CA LEU A 294 5.82 10.58 -3.87
C LEU A 294 5.32 9.37 -4.65
N VAL A 295 4.64 8.45 -3.98
CA VAL A 295 3.99 7.31 -4.63
C VAL A 295 2.52 7.66 -4.82
N VAL A 296 2.02 7.54 -6.04
CA VAL A 296 0.60 7.58 -6.37
C VAL A 296 0.20 6.18 -6.79
N HIS A 297 -0.51 5.47 -5.91
CA HIS A 297 -0.95 4.11 -6.12
C HIS A 297 -2.36 4.11 -6.71
N ASN A 298 -2.59 3.27 -7.71
CA ASN A 298 -3.91 3.01 -8.25
C ASN A 298 -4.06 1.54 -8.67
N PHE A 299 -5.22 0.94 -8.43
CA PHE A 299 -5.56 -0.39 -8.93
C PHE A 299 -6.97 -0.44 -9.54
N GLY A 300 -7.20 -1.43 -10.41
CA GLY A 300 -8.50 -1.72 -11.02
C GLY A 300 -9.25 -2.92 -10.43
N GLY A 301 -10.31 -3.34 -11.13
CA GLY A 301 -11.18 -4.44 -10.72
C GLY A 301 -10.59 -5.83 -10.98
N LYS A 302 -11.05 -6.84 -10.24
CA LYS A 302 -10.68 -8.26 -10.40
C LYS A 302 -11.22 -8.87 -11.71
N GLY A 303 -12.22 -8.27 -12.35
CA GLY A 303 -12.84 -8.75 -13.60
C GLY A 303 -14.37 -8.63 -13.63
N GLU A 304 -15.05 -9.41 -14.49
CA GLU A 304 -16.51 -9.39 -14.66
C GLU A 304 -17.27 -9.60 -13.34
N GLY A 305 -18.22 -8.71 -13.04
CA GLY A 305 -19.04 -8.75 -11.82
C GLY A 305 -18.56 -7.83 -10.69
N GLU A 306 -17.33 -7.31 -10.73
CA GLU A 306 -16.90 -6.26 -9.80
C GLU A 306 -17.31 -4.86 -10.30
N GLY A 307 -18.33 -4.29 -9.69
CA GLY A 307 -18.71 -2.92 -9.95
C GLY A 307 -20.01 -2.46 -9.30
N ILE A 308 -20.11 -1.17 -8.99
CA ILE A 308 -21.38 -0.57 -8.56
C ILE A 308 -22.02 0.07 -9.80
N GLY A 309 -23.14 -0.49 -10.25
CA GLY A 309 -23.90 0.07 -11.38
C GLY A 309 -23.19 -0.01 -12.74
N GLY A 310 -22.33 -1.03 -12.96
CA GLY A 310 -21.58 -1.23 -14.21
C GLY A 310 -20.23 -0.51 -14.28
N LEU A 311 -19.79 0.13 -13.19
CA LEU A 311 -18.48 0.77 -13.10
C LEU A 311 -17.48 -0.15 -12.42
N THR A 312 -16.32 -0.37 -13.02
CA THR A 312 -15.20 -1.05 -12.38
C THR A 312 -14.71 -0.23 -11.19
N THR A 313 -14.87 -0.78 -9.99
CA THR A 313 -14.34 -0.17 -8.77
C THR A 313 -12.81 -0.15 -8.84
N GLY A 314 -12.23 0.94 -8.34
CA GLY A 314 -10.78 1.07 -8.20
C GLY A 314 -10.43 1.56 -6.81
N HIS A 315 -9.14 1.80 -6.60
CA HIS A 315 -8.64 2.41 -5.38
C HIS A 315 -7.49 3.34 -5.72
N MET A 316 -7.40 4.46 -5.01
CA MET A 316 -6.28 5.38 -5.11
C MET A 316 -5.80 5.69 -3.71
N SER A 317 -4.48 5.68 -3.55
CA SER A 317 -3.81 6.13 -2.32
C SER A 317 -2.50 6.81 -2.68
N VAL A 318 -1.89 7.43 -1.69
CA VAL A 318 -0.55 8.00 -1.82
C VAL A 318 0.40 7.38 -0.80
N GLY A 319 1.69 7.55 -1.02
CA GLY A 319 2.72 7.03 -0.15
C GLY A 319 4.07 7.64 -0.47
N THR A 320 5.13 6.99 -0.02
CA THR A 320 6.50 7.41 -0.24
C THR A 320 7.36 6.25 -0.68
N ALA A 321 8.35 6.53 -1.51
CA ALA A 321 9.39 5.57 -1.84
C ALA A 321 10.77 6.18 -1.65
N GLN A 322 11.76 5.36 -1.35
CA GLN A 322 13.16 5.76 -1.31
C GLN A 322 13.99 4.78 -2.13
N VAL A 323 15.13 5.26 -2.62
CA VAL A 323 16.15 4.37 -3.19
C VAL A 323 17.08 3.95 -2.06
N VAL A 324 17.09 2.65 -1.77
CA VAL A 324 17.93 2.03 -0.76
C VAL A 324 18.93 1.08 -1.39
N LYS A 325 20.01 0.80 -0.67
CA LYS A 325 20.97 -0.23 -1.07
C LYS A 325 20.44 -1.60 -0.63
N ASP A 326 20.26 -2.52 -1.58
CA ASP A 326 19.88 -3.90 -1.30
C ASP A 326 20.94 -4.60 -0.43
N GLU A 327 20.54 -5.15 0.70
CA GLU A 327 21.44 -5.79 1.65
C GLU A 327 22.00 -7.13 1.15
N PHE A 328 21.34 -7.76 0.17
CA PHE A 328 21.78 -9.00 -0.46
C PHE A 328 22.67 -8.75 -1.68
N THR A 329 22.26 -7.84 -2.56
CA THR A 329 22.92 -7.64 -3.86
C THR A 329 23.84 -6.42 -3.91
N ALA A 330 23.73 -5.51 -2.93
CA ALA A 330 24.37 -4.19 -2.91
C ALA A 330 23.92 -3.24 -4.05
N GLU A 331 22.96 -3.66 -4.88
CA GLU A 331 22.39 -2.86 -5.97
C GLU A 331 21.31 -1.90 -5.43
N PRO A 332 21.12 -0.73 -6.05
CA PRO A 332 20.07 0.18 -5.65
C PRO A 332 18.69 -0.37 -6.02
N ARG A 333 17.74 -0.24 -5.11
CA ARG A 333 16.35 -0.67 -5.27
C ARG A 333 15.38 0.28 -4.58
N LEU A 334 14.12 0.22 -5.00
CA LEU A 334 13.02 0.94 -4.37
C LEU A 334 12.61 0.25 -3.06
N ASP A 335 12.40 1.06 -2.04
CA ASP A 335 11.68 0.73 -0.81
C ASP A 335 10.40 1.58 -0.80
N ILE A 336 9.24 0.93 -0.96
CA ILE A 336 7.95 1.58 -1.17
C ILE A 336 7.08 1.39 0.09
N GLU A 337 6.54 2.50 0.56
CA GLU A 337 5.56 2.58 1.65
C GLU A 337 4.30 3.27 1.17
N TYR A 338 3.15 2.65 1.43
CA TYR A 338 1.85 3.27 1.16
C TYR A 338 1.26 3.87 2.44
N SER A 339 0.46 4.92 2.28
CA SER A 339 -0.50 5.38 3.28
C SER A 339 -1.90 5.04 2.79
N GLN A 340 -2.38 3.86 3.17
CA GLN A 340 -3.62 3.29 2.66
C GLN A 340 -4.83 3.83 3.42
N VAL A 341 -5.49 4.85 2.87
CA VAL A 341 -6.86 5.23 3.26
C VAL A 341 -7.81 4.21 2.63
N TYR A 342 -8.11 3.13 3.36
CA TYR A 342 -8.76 1.96 2.78
C TYR A 342 -9.89 1.44 3.64
N ALA A 343 -11.07 1.28 3.05
CA ALA A 343 -12.26 0.82 3.76
C ALA A 343 -12.12 -0.63 4.25
N HIS A 344 -12.93 -1.00 5.24
CA HIS A 344 -12.99 -2.38 5.71
C HIS A 344 -13.40 -3.31 4.58
N ASN A 345 -12.67 -4.41 4.44
CA ASN A 345 -12.72 -5.33 3.32
C ASN A 345 -12.64 -6.79 3.81
N PRO A 346 -13.03 -7.76 2.98
CA PRO A 346 -13.01 -9.18 3.38
C PRO A 346 -11.59 -9.75 3.55
N GLU A 347 -10.61 -9.21 2.83
CA GLU A 347 -9.21 -9.66 2.88
C GLU A 347 -8.47 -9.23 4.16
N GLY A 348 -9.07 -8.35 4.98
CA GLY A 348 -8.48 -7.90 6.24
C GLY A 348 -7.29 -6.96 6.07
N ILE A 349 -7.25 -6.20 4.97
CA ILE A 349 -6.32 -5.10 4.80
C ILE A 349 -6.74 -3.96 5.73
N VAL A 350 -5.80 -3.48 6.53
CA VAL A 350 -6.03 -2.45 7.54
C VAL A 350 -5.48 -1.13 7.04
N ALA A 351 -6.29 -0.07 7.10
CA ALA A 351 -5.86 1.28 6.78
C ALA A 351 -4.67 1.72 7.64
N GLY A 352 -3.68 2.37 7.05
CA GLY A 352 -2.48 2.83 7.76
C GLY A 352 -1.28 2.89 6.84
N ARG A 353 -0.09 2.96 7.44
CA ARG A 353 1.17 2.79 6.71
C ARG A 353 1.49 1.32 6.46
N LEU A 354 1.82 0.95 5.22
CA LEU A 354 2.17 -0.44 4.85
C LEU A 354 3.37 -0.48 3.90
N LYS A 355 4.31 -1.40 4.14
CA LYS A 355 5.34 -1.73 3.15
C LYS A 355 4.73 -2.40 1.92
N TRP A 356 5.42 -2.28 0.77
CA TRP A 356 5.01 -2.92 -0.48
C TRP A 356 4.66 -4.39 -0.32
N HIS A 357 5.55 -5.17 0.28
CA HIS A 357 5.35 -6.60 0.47
C HIS A 357 4.14 -6.93 1.37
N SER A 358 3.74 -6.05 2.29
CA SER A 358 2.58 -6.25 3.15
C SER A 358 1.25 -5.95 2.46
N TYR A 359 1.22 -4.98 1.55
CA TYR A 359 -0.01 -4.56 0.87
C TYR A 359 -0.21 -5.27 -0.48
N MET A 360 0.88 -5.39 -1.25
CA MET A 360 0.86 -5.93 -2.61
C MET A 360 1.05 -7.44 -2.61
N ALA A 361 1.92 -7.95 -1.73
CA ALA A 361 2.53 -9.26 -1.89
C ALA A 361 2.25 -10.24 -0.75
N SER A 362 1.38 -9.87 0.19
CA SER A 362 1.08 -10.71 1.34
C SER A 362 0.35 -11.99 0.92
N LEU A 363 0.91 -13.13 1.33
CA LEU A 363 0.31 -14.46 1.23
C LEU A 363 -0.61 -14.77 2.41
N GLU A 364 -0.72 -13.88 3.37
CA GLU A 364 -1.61 -14.05 4.50
C GLU A 364 -3.05 -13.95 4.02
N SER A 365 -3.94 -14.75 4.59
CA SER A 365 -5.37 -14.70 4.29
C SER A 365 -6.18 -14.70 5.57
N SER A 366 -7.38 -14.11 5.50
CA SER A 366 -8.42 -14.33 6.49
C SER A 366 -9.05 -15.70 6.22
N GLU A 367 -8.89 -16.64 7.16
CA GLU A 367 -9.60 -17.93 7.27
C GLU A 367 -10.09 -18.55 5.94
N GLY A 368 -9.16 -19.06 5.12
CA GLY A 368 -9.48 -19.84 3.91
C GLY A 368 -9.78 -19.03 2.65
N SER A 369 -9.58 -17.70 2.67
CA SER A 369 -9.71 -16.83 1.50
C SER A 369 -8.42 -16.74 0.66
N ASN A 370 -8.51 -16.05 -0.49
CA ASN A 370 -7.37 -15.71 -1.34
C ASN A 370 -6.29 -14.94 -0.56
N PRO A 371 -5.01 -14.98 -1.03
CA PRO A 371 -3.97 -14.11 -0.51
C PRO A 371 -4.40 -12.64 -0.43
N ARG A 372 -4.11 -11.98 0.68
CA ARG A 372 -4.46 -10.57 0.94
C ARG A 372 -3.80 -9.61 -0.04
N GLY A 373 -2.63 -9.95 -0.58
CA GLY A 373 -1.89 -9.09 -1.51
C GLY A 373 -2.64 -8.79 -2.81
N TRP A 374 -2.77 -7.51 -3.16
CA TRP A 374 -3.51 -7.11 -4.38
C TRP A 374 -2.81 -7.48 -5.69
N MET A 375 -1.49 -7.65 -5.70
CA MET A 375 -0.74 -7.97 -6.95
C MET A 375 -1.20 -9.27 -7.60
N TYR A 376 -1.75 -10.18 -6.79
CA TYR A 376 -2.15 -11.50 -7.23
C TYR A 376 -3.40 -11.47 -8.09
N HIS A 377 -4.25 -10.46 -7.92
CA HIS A 377 -5.62 -10.54 -8.43
C HIS A 377 -6.19 -9.21 -8.93
N ARG A 378 -5.40 -8.14 -8.98
CA ARG A 378 -5.80 -6.84 -9.54
C ARG A 378 -4.72 -6.28 -10.47
N PRO A 379 -5.11 -5.48 -11.48
CA PRO A 379 -4.17 -4.66 -12.24
C PRO A 379 -3.77 -3.46 -11.41
N ILE A 380 -2.48 -3.11 -11.43
CA ILE A 380 -1.90 -2.06 -10.59
C ILE A 380 -1.03 -1.14 -11.43
N SER A 381 -1.06 0.14 -11.05
CA SER A 381 -0.12 1.17 -11.46
C SER A 381 0.34 1.93 -10.22
N ASP A 382 1.59 1.72 -9.82
CA ASP A 382 2.29 2.59 -8.87
C ASP A 382 3.10 3.62 -9.64
N VAL A 383 2.85 4.91 -9.41
CA VAL A 383 3.61 5.99 -10.04
C VAL A 383 4.48 6.68 -9.00
N LEU A 384 5.80 6.60 -9.17
CA LEU A 384 6.78 7.24 -8.31
C LEU A 384 7.21 8.57 -8.93
N VAL A 385 6.91 9.69 -8.29
CA VAL A 385 7.25 11.02 -8.77
C VAL A 385 8.34 11.62 -7.90
N LYS A 386 9.39 12.18 -8.53
CA LYS A 386 10.40 12.97 -7.81
C LYS A 386 9.80 14.34 -7.46
N VAL A 387 9.65 14.62 -6.17
CA VAL A 387 9.06 15.87 -5.66
C VAL A 387 10.06 16.56 -4.72
N PRO A 388 10.99 17.38 -5.23
CA PRO A 388 12.00 18.04 -4.41
C PRO A 388 11.40 19.00 -3.37
N GLU A 389 10.21 19.55 -3.61
CA GLU A 389 9.55 20.50 -2.73
C GLU A 389 9.19 19.90 -1.36
N LEU A 390 9.06 18.56 -1.29
CA LEU A 390 8.81 17.84 -0.04
C LEU A 390 10.10 17.53 0.75
N GLN A 391 11.27 17.79 0.15
CA GLN A 391 12.58 17.56 0.73
C GLN A 391 13.28 18.90 0.98
N GLN A 392 12.91 19.59 2.06
CA GLN A 392 13.56 20.84 2.46
C GLN A 392 14.63 20.60 3.52
N GLU A 393 15.75 21.31 3.40
CA GLU A 393 16.79 21.36 4.42
C GLU A 393 16.36 22.28 5.57
N GLY A 394 16.63 21.88 6.81
CA GLY A 394 16.30 22.66 8.01
C GLY A 394 15.32 21.97 8.96
N GLY A 395 14.67 22.77 9.83
CA GLY A 395 13.76 22.24 10.87
C GLY A 395 12.34 21.93 10.38
N PHE A 396 11.89 22.55 9.29
CA PHE A 396 10.55 22.32 8.73
C PHE A 396 10.55 21.13 7.77
N LYS A 397 9.65 20.16 8.00
CA LYS A 397 9.59 18.91 7.23
C LYS A 397 8.22 18.79 6.55
N PRO A 398 8.08 19.23 5.28
CA PRO A 398 6.80 19.19 4.58
C PRO A 398 6.24 17.76 4.45
N LEU A 399 7.13 16.78 4.26
CA LEU A 399 6.75 15.37 4.14
C LEU A 399 6.11 14.83 5.43
N ASP A 400 6.64 15.18 6.60
CA ASP A 400 6.11 14.76 7.89
C ASP A 400 4.67 15.29 8.08
N ILE A 401 4.39 16.52 7.61
CA ILE A 401 3.03 17.08 7.63
C ILE A 401 2.07 16.25 6.78
N LEU A 402 2.48 15.88 5.56
CA LEU A 402 1.67 15.02 4.69
C LEU A 402 1.43 13.65 5.34
N GLN A 403 2.48 13.04 5.88
CA GLN A 403 2.38 11.74 6.55
C GLN A 403 1.48 11.80 7.79
N ASN A 404 1.52 12.88 8.57
CA ASN A 404 0.63 13.08 9.72
C ASN A 404 -0.83 13.22 9.30
N ARG A 405 -1.12 13.98 8.23
CA ARG A 405 -2.50 14.10 7.70
C ARG A 405 -3.04 12.81 7.12
N LEU A 406 -2.18 12.02 6.48
CA LEU A 406 -2.56 10.69 6.01
C LEU A 406 -2.77 9.73 7.18
N SER A 407 -1.88 9.73 8.18
CA SER A 407 -2.00 8.89 9.39
C SER A 407 -3.29 9.20 10.15
N GLU A 408 -3.63 10.48 10.30
CA GLU A 408 -4.92 10.94 10.86
C GLU A 408 -6.10 10.31 10.10
N MET A 409 -6.10 10.40 8.77
CA MET A 409 -7.18 9.86 7.93
C MET A 409 -7.26 8.34 8.00
N THR A 410 -6.13 7.64 7.96
CA THR A 410 -6.11 6.18 8.05
C THR A 410 -6.58 5.66 9.40
N ALA A 411 -6.24 6.33 10.51
CA ALA A 411 -6.74 6.00 11.84
C ALA A 411 -8.26 6.14 11.95
N ARG A 412 -8.84 7.19 11.35
CA ARG A 412 -10.30 7.36 11.24
C ARG A 412 -10.94 6.24 10.43
N TYR A 413 -10.28 5.78 9.36
CA TYR A 413 -10.76 4.67 8.55
C TYR A 413 -10.77 3.34 9.31
N ARG A 414 -9.72 3.04 10.10
CA ARG A 414 -9.65 1.83 10.94
C ARG A 414 -10.80 1.70 11.94
N THR A 415 -11.37 2.84 12.33
CA THR A 415 -12.38 2.95 13.39
C THR A 415 -13.75 3.33 12.83
N GLY A 416 -13.85 3.66 11.54
CA GLY A 416 -15.08 4.12 10.90
C GLY A 416 -15.63 5.43 11.44
N GLU A 417 -14.75 6.37 11.84
CA GLU A 417 -15.13 7.59 12.57
C GLU A 417 -15.93 7.31 13.86
N GLY A 418 -15.62 6.18 14.50
CA GLY A 418 -16.24 5.74 15.77
C GLY A 418 -17.40 4.76 15.58
N ASP A 419 -17.97 4.65 14.38
CA ASP A 419 -19.09 3.74 14.14
C ASP A 419 -18.64 2.26 14.00
N GLY A 420 -17.34 1.98 13.91
CA GLY A 420 -16.80 0.63 13.73
C GLY A 420 -16.78 0.13 12.28
N ALA A 421 -17.15 0.96 11.31
CA ALA A 421 -17.01 0.61 9.89
C ALA A 421 -16.81 1.84 8.99
N ALA A 422 -15.64 1.94 8.37
CA ALA A 422 -15.46 2.68 7.12
C ALA A 422 -16.07 1.88 5.95
N ILE A 423 -17.06 2.46 5.27
CA ILE A 423 -17.83 1.84 4.17
C ILE A 423 -17.77 2.78 2.96
N VAL A 424 -17.39 2.25 1.80
CA VAL A 424 -17.45 3.03 0.56
C VAL A 424 -18.91 3.21 0.15
N THR A 425 -19.31 4.45 -0.08
CA THR A 425 -20.64 4.83 -0.54
C THR A 425 -20.54 5.80 -1.71
N ALA A 426 -21.67 6.15 -2.33
CA ALA A 426 -21.70 7.22 -3.32
C ALA A 426 -21.26 8.58 -2.75
N ALA A 427 -21.21 8.76 -1.42
CA ALA A 427 -20.82 10.00 -0.74
C ALA A 427 -19.44 9.94 -0.07
N GLN A 428 -18.87 8.75 0.12
CA GLN A 428 -17.60 8.50 0.82
C GLN A 428 -16.77 7.51 0.01
N SER A 429 -15.56 7.90 -0.38
CA SER A 429 -14.64 6.99 -1.08
C SER A 429 -13.21 7.21 -0.63
N CYS A 430 -12.44 6.12 -0.63
CA CYS A 430 -11.01 6.10 -0.30
C CYS A 430 -10.22 7.19 -1.06
N SER A 431 -10.55 7.40 -2.33
CA SER A 431 -9.90 8.38 -3.20
C SER A 431 -10.24 9.82 -2.79
N ALA A 432 -11.49 10.12 -2.46
CA ALA A 432 -11.90 11.45 -2.03
C ALA A 432 -11.30 11.82 -0.66
N ASP A 433 -11.19 10.86 0.25
CA ASP A 433 -10.62 11.10 1.57
C ASP A 433 -9.08 11.20 1.53
N THR A 434 -8.44 10.50 0.58
CA THR A 434 -7.04 10.75 0.24
C THR A 434 -6.84 12.18 -0.29
N ALA A 435 -7.72 12.65 -1.18
CA ALA A 435 -7.72 14.05 -1.65
C ALA A 435 -7.90 15.05 -0.50
N GLN A 436 -8.76 14.75 0.46
CA GLN A 436 -8.95 15.59 1.64
C GLN A 436 -7.68 15.68 2.50
N ALA A 437 -6.95 14.57 2.69
CA ALA A 437 -5.68 14.58 3.41
C ALA A 437 -4.60 15.39 2.67
N LEU A 438 -4.50 15.23 1.35
CA LEU A 438 -3.60 16.02 0.50
C LEU A 438 -3.94 17.53 0.55
N PHE A 439 -5.22 17.87 0.50
CA PHE A 439 -5.69 19.24 0.63
C PHE A 439 -5.31 19.84 2.00
N ALA A 440 -5.52 19.09 3.09
CA ALA A 440 -5.17 19.54 4.43
C ALA A 440 -3.66 19.78 4.57
N ALA A 441 -2.83 18.87 4.05
CA ALA A 441 -1.38 19.03 4.03
C ALA A 441 -0.96 20.29 3.24
N ALA A 442 -1.53 20.51 2.06
CA ALA A 442 -1.27 21.71 1.26
C ALA A 442 -1.64 23.01 1.99
N LYS A 443 -2.74 23.00 2.77
CA LYS A 443 -3.10 24.17 3.59
C LYS A 443 -2.17 24.39 4.78
N ASP A 444 -1.63 23.33 5.36
CA ASP A 444 -0.62 23.45 6.41
C ASP A 444 0.71 23.98 5.84
N TRP A 445 1.08 23.58 4.63
CA TRP A 445 2.23 24.14 3.91
C TRP A 445 2.04 25.63 3.59
N GLU A 446 0.89 26.04 3.05
CA GLU A 446 0.57 27.45 2.80
C GLU A 446 0.73 28.31 4.07
N ARG A 447 0.29 27.81 5.22
CA ARG A 447 0.46 28.48 6.53
C ARG A 447 1.92 28.55 6.95
N ALA A 448 2.67 27.48 6.75
CA ALA A 448 4.10 27.47 7.09
C ALA A 448 4.89 28.48 6.25
N VAL A 449 4.58 28.60 4.96
CA VAL A 449 5.17 29.63 4.09
C VAL A 449 4.77 31.03 4.56
N ALA A 450 3.48 31.27 4.84
CA ALA A 450 3.03 32.55 5.37
C ALA A 450 3.68 32.92 6.72
N GLY A 451 4.02 31.92 7.53
CA GLY A 451 4.76 32.06 8.79
C GLY A 451 6.28 32.17 8.64
N GLY A 452 6.82 32.14 7.42
CA GLY A 452 8.25 32.22 7.16
C GLY A 452 9.05 30.95 7.50
N LEU A 453 8.37 29.81 7.67
CA LEU A 453 8.99 28.52 8.02
C LEU A 453 9.33 27.65 6.81
N ALA A 454 8.81 27.98 5.63
CA ALA A 454 8.93 27.17 4.42
C ALA A 454 9.09 28.04 3.16
N SER A 455 9.56 27.43 2.07
CA SER A 455 9.93 28.14 0.84
C SER A 455 8.77 28.45 -0.12
N GLU A 456 8.99 29.36 -1.06
CA GLU A 456 8.02 29.73 -2.11
C GLU A 456 7.77 28.58 -3.09
N GLU A 457 8.76 27.71 -3.35
CA GLU A 457 8.58 26.51 -4.16
C GLU A 457 7.51 25.58 -3.56
N LEU A 458 7.49 25.44 -2.23
CA LEU A 458 6.45 24.66 -1.55
C LEU A 458 5.08 25.32 -1.66
N LEU A 459 4.99 26.65 -1.67
CA LEU A 459 3.73 27.36 -1.91
C LEU A 459 3.19 27.04 -3.31
N ASN A 460 4.04 27.10 -4.33
CA ASN A 460 3.67 26.77 -5.71
C ASN A 460 3.23 25.31 -5.84
N PHE A 461 3.95 24.38 -5.20
CA PHE A 461 3.55 22.99 -5.11
C PHE A 461 2.21 22.81 -4.38
N SER A 462 1.97 23.54 -3.30
CA SER A 462 0.71 23.51 -2.56
C SER A 462 -0.47 23.93 -3.43
N HIS A 463 -0.31 25.02 -4.19
CA HIS A 463 -1.32 25.46 -5.15
C HIS A 463 -1.57 24.44 -6.26
N LEU A 464 -0.51 23.77 -6.75
CA LEU A 464 -0.63 22.68 -7.73
C LEU A 464 -1.50 21.54 -7.18
N ILE A 465 -1.19 21.05 -5.97
CA ILE A 465 -1.97 19.99 -5.32
C ILE A 465 -3.42 20.43 -5.15
N VAL A 466 -3.66 21.61 -4.58
CA VAL A 466 -5.01 22.15 -4.36
C VAL A 466 -5.80 22.26 -5.67
N SER A 467 -5.16 22.69 -6.76
CA SER A 467 -5.81 22.84 -8.07
C SER A 467 -6.38 21.52 -8.62
N GLN A 468 -5.78 20.39 -8.24
CA GLN A 468 -6.18 19.06 -8.68
C GLN A 468 -7.15 18.38 -7.71
N VAL A 469 -6.89 18.48 -6.41
CA VAL A 469 -7.68 17.76 -5.39
C VAL A 469 -8.94 18.51 -4.98
N ALA A 470 -9.02 19.82 -5.22
CA ALA A 470 -10.22 20.59 -4.86
C ALA A 470 -11.41 20.33 -5.83
N PRO A 471 -12.60 20.03 -5.29
CA PRO A 471 -13.81 19.71 -6.04
C PRO A 471 -14.23 20.66 -7.17
N LEU A 472 -14.24 21.98 -6.90
CA LEU A 472 -14.85 22.97 -7.79
C LEU A 472 -13.85 24.07 -8.13
N CYS A 473 -13.02 23.87 -9.17
CA CYS A 473 -12.09 24.89 -9.66
C CYS A 473 -11.19 25.51 -8.56
N GLY A 474 -10.67 24.69 -7.64
CA GLY A 474 -9.87 25.17 -6.50
C GLY A 474 -10.66 25.45 -5.22
N LEU A 475 -11.99 25.45 -5.26
CA LEU A 475 -12.84 25.63 -4.08
C LEU A 475 -13.12 24.29 -3.40
N ALA A 476 -12.58 24.10 -2.20
CA ALA A 476 -12.88 22.97 -1.35
C ALA A 476 -14.23 23.17 -0.61
N PRO A 477 -15.03 22.12 -0.43
CA PRO A 477 -16.26 22.15 0.36
C PRO A 477 -16.03 22.74 1.76
N ALA A 478 -17.04 23.39 2.33
CA ALA A 478 -16.94 23.97 3.67
C ALA A 478 -16.52 22.95 4.74
N ALA A 479 -16.90 21.68 4.58
CA ALA A 479 -16.46 20.59 5.45
C ALA A 479 -14.95 20.35 5.37
N TRP A 480 -14.36 20.30 4.17
CA TRP A 480 -12.91 20.17 4.00
C TRP A 480 -12.16 21.39 4.51
N GLN A 481 -12.71 22.59 4.28
CA GLN A 481 -12.17 23.80 4.86
C GLN A 481 -12.25 23.80 6.38
N LYS A 482 -13.30 23.24 6.99
CA LYS A 482 -13.39 23.06 8.44
C LYS A 482 -12.38 22.03 8.94
N THR A 483 -12.24 20.87 8.30
CA THR A 483 -11.18 19.90 8.66
C THR A 483 -9.79 20.54 8.56
N ALA A 484 -9.55 21.33 7.50
CA ALA A 484 -8.30 22.03 7.29
C ALA A 484 -8.08 23.24 8.24
N LYS A 485 -9.13 24.02 8.57
CA LYS A 485 -9.08 25.25 9.39
C LYS A 485 -9.29 25.01 10.88
N ALA A 486 -10.31 24.23 11.23
CA ALA A 486 -10.81 24.10 12.58
C ALA A 486 -9.93 23.21 13.45
N MET A 487 -9.22 22.24 12.85
CA MET A 487 -8.44 21.30 13.67
C MET A 487 -9.29 20.75 14.85
N GLU A 488 -10.57 20.51 14.58
CA GLU A 488 -11.58 20.00 15.52
C GLU A 488 -11.85 18.53 15.18
N LYS A 489 -12.17 17.71 16.19
CA LYS A 489 -12.71 16.37 15.95
C LYS A 489 -13.95 16.52 15.07
N ALA A 490 -14.04 15.72 14.00
CA ALA A 490 -15.26 15.66 13.22
C ALA A 490 -16.42 15.29 14.15
N ASP A 491 -17.51 16.05 14.16
CA ASP A 491 -18.71 15.68 14.89
C ASP A 491 -19.32 14.47 14.16
N PRO A 492 -19.30 13.26 14.74
CA PRO A 492 -19.77 12.05 14.06
C PRO A 492 -21.26 12.13 13.69
N LYS A 493 -22.01 13.07 14.31
CA LYS A 493 -23.45 13.28 14.09
C LYS A 493 -23.75 14.39 13.09
N ARG A 494 -22.77 15.20 12.67
CA ARG A 494 -22.99 16.33 11.72
C ARG A 494 -22.19 16.15 10.43
N GLY A 495 -22.83 15.51 9.45
CA GLY A 495 -22.62 15.84 8.04
C GLY A 495 -22.14 14.73 7.12
N ARG A 496 -22.77 13.55 7.17
CA ARG A 496 -22.67 12.54 6.10
C ARG A 496 -23.43 12.96 4.84
N TRP A 497 -23.16 14.11 4.22
CA TRP A 497 -23.85 14.48 2.98
C TRP A 497 -23.18 15.58 2.14
N LEU A 498 -23.06 15.26 0.84
CA LEU A 498 -22.74 16.09 -0.34
C LEU A 498 -21.28 16.59 -0.57
N PRO A 499 -20.29 15.70 -0.79
CA PRO A 499 -19.12 16.08 -1.62
C PRO A 499 -18.97 15.29 -2.92
N ALA A 500 -19.36 14.02 -2.95
CA ALA A 500 -18.94 13.12 -4.03
C ALA A 500 -19.55 13.45 -5.41
N LEU A 501 -20.78 13.98 -5.47
CA LEU A 501 -21.37 14.46 -6.74
C LEU A 501 -20.77 15.78 -7.23
N LEU A 502 -19.97 16.47 -6.40
CA LEU A 502 -19.37 17.78 -6.71
C LEU A 502 -17.89 17.69 -7.12
N SER A 503 -17.27 16.50 -7.12
CA SER A 503 -15.90 16.29 -7.63
C SER A 503 -15.70 14.93 -8.30
N PRO A 504 -16.11 14.78 -9.57
CA PRO A 504 -15.82 13.56 -10.30
C PRO A 504 -14.30 13.26 -10.39
N LYS A 505 -13.46 14.32 -10.37
CA LYS A 505 -11.99 14.24 -10.39
C LYS A 505 -11.37 13.50 -9.21
N THR A 506 -12.03 13.47 -8.05
CA THR A 506 -11.48 12.86 -6.83
C THR A 506 -12.24 11.62 -6.40
N VAL A 507 -13.47 11.44 -6.88
CA VAL A 507 -14.27 10.23 -6.59
C VAL A 507 -13.83 9.06 -7.45
N LEU A 508 -13.51 9.28 -8.72
CA LEU A 508 -13.00 8.23 -9.60
C LEU A 508 -11.49 8.06 -9.39
N PRO A 509 -11.04 6.89 -8.86
CA PRO A 509 -9.64 6.69 -8.48
C PRO A 509 -8.64 6.95 -9.61
N ARG A 510 -8.99 6.55 -10.83
CA ARG A 510 -8.14 6.75 -12.00
C ARG A 510 -8.04 8.21 -12.42
N ASP A 511 -9.15 8.94 -12.50
CA ASP A 511 -9.12 10.36 -12.84
C ASP A 511 -8.34 11.17 -11.79
N HIS A 512 -8.42 10.74 -10.52
CA HIS A 512 -7.67 11.35 -9.44
C HIS A 512 -6.17 11.11 -9.58
N ALA A 513 -5.76 9.83 -9.70
CA ALA A 513 -4.35 9.44 -9.83
C ALA A 513 -3.71 10.00 -11.10
N ASP A 514 -4.31 9.74 -12.27
CA ASP A 514 -3.79 10.17 -13.57
C ASP A 514 -3.79 11.71 -13.67
N GLY A 515 -4.80 12.39 -13.10
CA GLY A 515 -4.84 13.85 -13.07
C GLY A 515 -3.78 14.49 -12.17
N LEU A 516 -3.51 13.90 -10.99
CA LEU A 516 -2.44 14.33 -10.09
C LEU A 516 -1.06 14.14 -10.72
N VAL A 517 -0.78 12.93 -11.22
CA VAL A 517 0.48 12.64 -11.92
C VAL A 517 0.62 13.52 -13.17
N GLY A 518 -0.46 13.71 -13.92
CA GLY A 518 -0.50 14.59 -15.08
C GLY A 518 -0.04 16.00 -14.72
N LYS A 519 -0.62 16.61 -13.68
CA LYS A 519 -0.23 17.96 -13.22
C LYS A 519 1.24 18.07 -12.81
N LEU A 520 1.77 17.03 -12.16
CA LEU A 520 3.20 16.96 -11.79
C LEU A 520 4.09 16.89 -13.03
N LEU A 521 3.76 16.03 -14.00
CA LEU A 521 4.46 15.95 -15.30
C LEU A 521 4.38 17.28 -16.07
N GLU A 522 3.22 17.94 -16.07
CA GLU A 522 3.07 19.28 -16.68
C GLU A 522 3.96 20.33 -16.01
N SER A 523 4.26 20.13 -14.73
CA SER A 523 5.12 20.97 -13.91
C SER A 523 6.54 20.42 -13.83
N LYS A 524 6.97 19.72 -14.89
CA LYS A 524 8.37 19.26 -15.12
C LYS A 524 8.89 18.22 -14.13
N HIS A 525 8.01 17.58 -13.36
CA HIS A 525 8.42 16.47 -12.53
C HIS A 525 8.62 15.22 -13.40
N THR A 526 9.52 14.35 -12.98
CA THR A 526 9.78 13.04 -13.62
C THR A 526 9.04 11.95 -12.85
N ALA A 527 8.48 10.97 -13.56
CA ALA A 527 7.77 9.85 -12.96
C ALA A 527 8.30 8.48 -13.43
N LEU A 528 8.36 7.50 -12.53
CA LEU A 528 8.59 6.10 -12.86
C LEU A 528 7.32 5.31 -12.55
N ILE A 529 6.72 4.71 -13.56
CA ILE A 529 5.53 3.87 -13.43
C ILE A 529 5.97 2.43 -13.25
N LEU A 530 5.45 1.75 -12.22
CA LEU A 530 5.50 0.30 -12.03
C LEU A 530 4.10 -0.24 -12.29
N LYS A 531 3.95 -1.01 -13.37
CA LYS A 531 2.67 -1.56 -13.82
C LYS A 531 2.70 -3.08 -13.75
N THR A 532 1.61 -3.70 -13.29
CA THR A 532 1.33 -5.13 -13.50
C THR A 532 -0.13 -5.30 -13.93
N ASP A 533 -0.38 -6.18 -14.89
CA ASP A 533 -1.74 -6.47 -15.34
C ASP A 533 -2.44 -7.42 -14.35
N ILE A 534 -1.80 -8.53 -13.95
CA ILE A 534 -2.23 -9.46 -12.88
C ILE A 534 -1.23 -10.62 -12.79
N ILE A 535 -1.00 -11.20 -11.61
CA ILE A 535 0.04 -12.24 -11.45
C ILE A 535 -0.54 -13.65 -11.29
N LEU A 536 -1.66 -13.82 -10.58
CA LEU A 536 -2.20 -15.15 -10.23
C LEU A 536 -3.65 -15.38 -10.68
N SER A 537 -4.21 -14.57 -11.59
CA SER A 537 -5.58 -14.86 -12.05
C SER A 537 -5.66 -16.01 -13.02
N ASP A 538 -6.80 -16.70 -12.95
CA ASP A 538 -7.27 -17.61 -13.98
C ASP A 538 -7.10 -16.97 -15.38
N PRO A 539 -6.46 -17.66 -16.34
CA PRO A 539 -6.35 -17.22 -17.73
C PRO A 539 -7.67 -16.72 -18.33
N ALA A 540 -8.81 -17.30 -17.96
CA ALA A 540 -10.13 -16.95 -18.45
C ALA A 540 -10.68 -15.61 -17.91
N HIS A 541 -10.13 -15.10 -16.79
CA HIS A 541 -10.57 -13.86 -16.17
C HIS A 541 -9.58 -12.73 -16.50
N LEU A 542 -10.05 -11.75 -17.28
CA LEU A 542 -9.31 -10.53 -17.54
C LEU A 542 -9.64 -9.50 -16.45
N PRO A 543 -8.62 -8.87 -15.84
CA PRO A 543 -8.86 -7.74 -14.96
C PRO A 543 -9.48 -6.58 -15.74
N ALA A 544 -10.01 -5.58 -15.03
CA ALA A 544 -10.59 -4.39 -15.65
C ALA A 544 -9.89 -3.12 -15.16
N PRO A 545 -9.58 -2.17 -16.07
CA PRO A 545 -9.04 -0.88 -15.65
C PRO A 545 -10.10 -0.12 -14.82
N PRO A 546 -9.68 0.69 -13.84
CA PRO A 546 -10.62 1.51 -13.09
C PRO A 546 -11.32 2.52 -14.01
N THR A 547 -12.62 2.73 -13.78
CA THR A 547 -13.47 3.62 -14.55
C THR A 547 -12.95 5.06 -14.52
N THR A 548 -12.96 5.73 -15.67
CA THR A 548 -12.77 7.18 -15.84
C THR A 548 -14.09 7.87 -16.15
N MET A 549 -14.15 9.19 -15.96
CA MET A 549 -15.32 9.99 -16.35
C MET A 549 -15.66 9.78 -17.83
N PHE A 550 -14.65 9.73 -18.70
CA PHE A 550 -14.88 9.50 -20.13
C PHE A 550 -15.57 8.16 -20.41
N THR A 551 -15.10 7.08 -19.77
CA THR A 551 -15.74 5.76 -19.89
C THR A 551 -17.14 5.72 -19.26
N PHE A 552 -17.36 6.46 -18.17
CA PHE A 552 -18.68 6.61 -17.55
C PHE A 552 -19.69 7.23 -18.52
N TRP A 553 -19.33 8.34 -19.18
CA TRP A 553 -20.20 8.99 -20.18
C TRP A 553 -20.49 8.10 -21.39
N GLN A 554 -19.51 7.31 -21.85
CA GLN A 554 -19.73 6.34 -22.93
C GLN A 554 -20.71 5.24 -22.53
N HIS A 555 -20.59 4.70 -21.32
CA HIS A 555 -21.52 3.70 -20.78
C HIS A 555 -22.93 4.24 -20.58
N ASP A 556 -23.08 5.46 -20.05
CA ASP A 556 -24.39 6.10 -19.88
C ASP A 556 -25.06 6.39 -21.25
N ALA A 557 -24.29 6.88 -22.23
CA ALA A 557 -24.79 7.12 -23.58
C ALA A 557 -25.29 5.82 -24.27
N THR A 558 -24.54 4.71 -24.13
CA THR A 558 -24.97 3.41 -24.67
C THR A 558 -26.19 2.85 -23.93
N ARG A 559 -26.24 3.00 -22.61
CA ARG A 559 -27.40 2.57 -21.81
C ARG A 559 -28.66 3.34 -22.18
N ARG A 560 -28.61 4.67 -22.26
CA ARG A 560 -29.73 5.51 -22.72
C ARG A 560 -30.17 5.14 -24.14
N HIS A 561 -29.24 4.82 -25.03
CA HIS A 561 -29.56 4.36 -26.39
C HIS A 561 -30.27 2.99 -26.39
N SER A 562 -29.87 2.07 -25.51
CA SER A 562 -30.52 0.76 -25.34
C SER A 562 -31.93 0.87 -24.73
N GLU A 563 -32.10 1.72 -23.71
CA GLU A 563 -33.40 2.00 -23.08
C GLU A 563 -34.35 2.70 -24.06
N PHE A 564 -33.82 3.63 -24.88
CA PHE A 564 -34.57 4.25 -25.97
C PHE A 564 -34.99 3.24 -27.04
N ARG A 565 -34.11 2.32 -27.45
CA ARG A 565 -34.49 1.23 -28.38
C ARG A 565 -35.57 0.33 -27.79
N ASN A 566 -35.47 -0.04 -26.53
CA ASN A 566 -36.47 -0.87 -25.85
C ASN A 566 -37.81 -0.13 -25.75
N LEU A 567 -37.82 1.18 -25.50
CA LEU A 567 -39.03 2.02 -25.54
C LEU A 567 -39.62 2.10 -26.96
N CYS A 568 -38.80 2.28 -27.99
CA CYS A 568 -39.26 2.27 -29.39
C CYS A 568 -39.79 0.90 -29.81
N GLN A 569 -39.20 -0.18 -29.31
CA GLN A 569 -39.62 -1.55 -29.61
C GLN A 569 -40.91 -1.90 -28.86
N ALA A 570 -41.04 -1.52 -27.58
CA ALA A 570 -42.28 -1.62 -26.81
C ALA A 570 -43.41 -0.80 -27.45
N ARG A 571 -43.12 0.40 -27.97
CA ARG A 571 -44.08 1.20 -28.72
C ARG A 571 -44.51 0.53 -30.03
N ARG A 572 -43.57 -0.06 -30.78
CA ARG A 572 -43.90 -0.85 -32.00
C ARG A 572 -44.73 -2.09 -31.70
N TYR A 573 -44.49 -2.75 -30.57
CA TYR A 573 -45.33 -3.88 -30.12
C TYR A 573 -46.72 -3.42 -29.67
N ALA A 574 -46.83 -2.26 -29.02
CA ALA A 574 -48.12 -1.68 -28.65
C ALA A 574 -48.92 -1.21 -29.89
N GLU A 575 -48.26 -0.60 -30.88
CA GLU A 575 -48.87 -0.20 -32.15
C GLU A 575 -49.25 -1.39 -33.06
N ALA A 576 -48.73 -2.59 -32.80
CA ALA A 576 -49.10 -3.83 -33.49
C ALA A 576 -50.22 -4.62 -32.79
N LEU A 577 -50.66 -4.16 -31.61
CA LEU A 577 -51.74 -4.76 -30.80
C LEU A 577 -53.03 -3.93 -30.83
N PHE A 578 -53.04 -2.83 -31.59
CA PHE A 578 -54.22 -2.05 -32.01
C PHE A 578 -54.30 -2.08 -33.53
#